data_AF-A0A060BTF8-F1
#
_entry.id   AF-A0A060BTF8-F1
#
_cell.length_a   1.000
_cell.length_b   1.000
_cell.length_c   1.000
_cell.angle_alpha   90.00
_cell.angle_beta   90.00
_cell.angle_gamma   90.00
#
_symmetry.space_group_name_H-M   'P 1'
#
loop_
_entity.id
_entity.type
_entity.pdbx_description
1 polymer ?
#
loop_
_entity_poly.entity_id
_entity_poly.type
_entity_poly.pdbx_seq_one_letter_code
_entity_poly.pdbx_strand_id
1 'polypeptide(L)'
;GAAASAGTRYRYRIDGTRALPRSALGMAARRPHGDSVVVDHGAFAWRDAAFVPRPLSEAVLYELHVGTFTPGGTYAAAAEKLETLRDLGITHVELMPLAAFPGTRGWGYDGVDLYAPHPAYGAPDELKAFIDRAHLLGLAVILDVVYNHFGPDGNYLAQFGPYFTDRFKT
;
A
#
# COMPACT_ATOMS: atom_id res chain seq x y z
N GLY A 1 -22.59 0.54 21.38
CA GLY A 1 -22.46 1.39 20.18
C GLY A 1 -22.53 0.50 18.97
N ALA A 2 -23.15 0.95 17.87
CA ALA A 2 -23.17 0.18 16.62
C ALA A 2 -21.72 -0.04 16.11
N ALA A 3 -21.40 -1.27 15.71
CA ALA A 3 -20.11 -1.56 15.08
C ALA A 3 -20.01 -0.79 13.75
N ALA A 4 -18.85 -0.16 13.50
CA ALA A 4 -18.60 0.55 12.26
C ALA A 4 -18.50 -0.44 11.09
N SER A 5 -19.17 -0.15 9.97
CA SER A 5 -19.12 -0.98 8.75
C SER A 5 -18.00 -0.53 7.81
N ALA A 6 -17.64 -1.36 6.84
CA ALA A 6 -16.76 -0.97 5.74
C ALA A 6 -17.20 0.37 5.10
N GLY A 7 -16.23 1.21 4.73
CA GLY A 7 -16.47 2.56 4.21
C GLY A 7 -16.74 3.62 5.27
N THR A 8 -16.95 3.24 6.54
CA THR A 8 -17.08 4.21 7.63
C THR A 8 -15.81 5.03 7.76
N ARG A 9 -15.98 6.36 7.82
CA ARG A 9 -14.90 7.32 8.00
C ARG A 9 -14.71 7.63 9.46
N TYR A 10 -13.46 7.76 9.90
CA TYR A 10 -13.16 8.05 11.29
C TYR A 10 -11.85 8.84 11.44
N ARG A 11 -11.71 9.45 12.62
CA ARG A 11 -10.51 10.11 13.14
C ARG A 11 -10.43 9.86 14.64
N TYR A 12 -9.24 9.91 15.21
CA TYR A 12 -9.06 9.86 16.66
C TYR A 12 -9.01 11.26 17.24
N ARG A 13 -9.55 11.41 18.45
CA ARG A 13 -9.39 12.62 19.26
C ARG A 13 -8.67 12.23 20.54
N ILE A 14 -7.47 12.76 20.74
CA ILE A 14 -6.62 12.44 21.89
C ILE A 14 -6.74 13.60 22.88
N ASP A 15 -7.07 13.33 24.15
CA ASP A 15 -7.14 14.33 25.23
C ASP A 15 -7.94 15.61 24.89
N GLY A 16 -9.03 15.47 24.13
CA GLY A 16 -9.86 16.60 23.72
C GLY A 16 -9.23 17.52 22.67
N THR A 17 -8.07 17.16 22.11
CA THR A 17 -7.35 17.94 21.09
C THR A 17 -7.99 17.83 19.70
N ARG A 18 -7.30 18.28 18.65
CA ARG A 18 -7.74 18.18 17.25
C ARG A 18 -7.95 16.71 16.85
N ALA A 19 -8.94 16.46 16.01
CA ALA A 19 -9.15 15.13 15.43
C ALA A 19 -8.07 14.80 14.37
N LEU A 20 -7.40 13.66 14.52
CA LEU A 20 -6.26 13.22 13.71
C LEU A 20 -6.60 11.95 12.91
N PRO A 21 -6.06 11.83 11.69
CA PRO A 21 -6.11 10.57 10.97
C PRO A 21 -5.08 9.60 11.56
N ARG A 22 -5.43 8.32 11.53
CA ARG A 22 -4.50 7.22 11.79
C ARG A 22 -5.14 5.96 11.22
N SER A 23 -4.53 5.39 10.19
CA SER A 23 -4.79 4.00 9.86
C SER A 23 -4.15 3.12 10.94
N ALA A 24 -4.87 2.09 11.35
CA ALA A 24 -4.24 0.91 11.95
C ALA A 24 -4.12 -0.17 10.88
N LEU A 25 -3.54 -1.31 11.24
CA LEU A 25 -3.68 -2.54 10.46
C LEU A 25 -5.15 -2.74 10.04
N GLY A 26 -5.41 -2.86 8.75
CA GLY A 26 -6.75 -3.09 8.20
C GLY A 26 -7.54 -1.84 7.80
N MET A 27 -6.87 -0.69 7.63
CA MET A 27 -7.55 0.60 7.42
C MET A 27 -6.89 1.38 6.27
N ALA A 28 -7.67 2.10 5.49
CA ALA A 28 -7.17 2.94 4.39
C ALA A 28 -7.23 4.42 4.76
N ALA A 29 -6.50 5.25 4.03
CA ALA A 29 -6.59 6.71 4.13
C ALA A 29 -6.88 7.30 2.75
N ARG A 30 -7.78 8.29 2.67
CA ARG A 30 -8.04 8.99 1.40
C ARG A 30 -6.89 9.91 0.99
N ARG A 31 -6.13 10.41 1.97
CA ARG A 31 -4.88 11.20 1.91
C ARG A 31 -4.26 11.19 3.32
N PRO A 32 -2.95 11.51 3.49
CA PRO A 32 -2.33 11.55 4.82
C PRO A 32 -3.03 12.39 5.89
N HIS A 33 -3.68 13.50 5.50
CA HIS A 33 -4.45 14.36 6.41
C HIS A 33 -5.96 14.10 6.41
N GLY A 34 -6.43 13.26 5.49
CA GLY A 34 -7.86 12.98 5.27
C GLY A 34 -8.37 11.92 6.24
N ASP A 35 -9.69 11.72 6.27
CA ASP A 35 -10.28 10.68 7.11
C ASP A 35 -9.69 9.31 6.77
N SER A 36 -9.46 8.53 7.82
CA SER A 36 -9.22 7.10 7.69
C SER A 36 -10.55 6.38 7.44
N VAL A 37 -10.48 5.23 6.78
CA VAL A 37 -11.64 4.47 6.30
C VAL A 37 -11.51 3.02 6.75
N VAL A 38 -12.59 2.48 7.31
CA VAL A 38 -12.70 1.06 7.65
C VAL A 38 -12.72 0.23 6.36
N VAL A 39 -11.81 -0.74 6.24
CA VAL A 39 -11.74 -1.67 5.11
C VAL A 39 -12.16 -3.05 5.60
N ASP A 40 -13.08 -3.69 4.88
CA ASP A 40 -13.37 -5.12 5.08
C ASP A 40 -12.42 -5.94 4.21
N HIS A 41 -11.40 -6.53 4.83
CA HIS A 41 -10.44 -7.35 4.12
C HIS A 41 -11.00 -8.70 3.67
N GLY A 42 -12.06 -9.20 4.33
CA GLY A 42 -12.71 -10.46 4.00
C GLY A 42 -13.70 -10.37 2.83
N ALA A 43 -14.10 -9.16 2.42
CA ALA A 43 -14.97 -8.94 1.27
C ALA A 43 -14.31 -9.29 -0.08
N PHE A 44 -12.97 -9.27 -0.16
CA PHE A 44 -12.25 -9.60 -1.38
C PHE A 44 -12.09 -11.13 -1.52
N ALA A 45 -12.66 -11.69 -2.59
CA ALA A 45 -12.58 -13.11 -2.90
C ALA A 45 -11.32 -13.43 -3.72
N TRP A 46 -10.26 -13.84 -3.03
CA TRP A 46 -9.03 -14.33 -3.66
C TRP A 46 -9.25 -15.59 -4.50
N ARG A 47 -8.51 -15.71 -5.61
CA ARG A 47 -8.55 -16.84 -6.55
C ARG A 47 -7.23 -17.59 -6.63
N ASP A 48 -6.24 -17.16 -5.86
CA ASP A 48 -4.84 -17.60 -5.89
C ASP A 48 -4.51 -18.68 -4.85
N ALA A 49 -5.50 -19.38 -4.30
CA ALA A 49 -5.29 -20.36 -3.22
C ALA A 49 -4.29 -21.49 -3.56
N ALA A 50 -4.07 -21.77 -4.85
CA ALA A 50 -3.10 -22.77 -5.33
C ALA A 50 -1.74 -22.17 -5.72
N PHE A 51 -1.55 -20.86 -5.57
CA PHE A 51 -0.32 -20.18 -5.95
C PHE A 51 0.84 -20.57 -5.04
N VAL A 52 1.97 -20.91 -5.65
CA VAL A 52 3.25 -21.13 -4.98
C VAL A 52 4.29 -20.32 -5.76
N PRO A 53 4.97 -19.35 -5.14
CA PRO A 53 5.99 -18.57 -5.82
C PRO A 53 7.21 -19.43 -6.12
N ARG A 54 7.92 -19.09 -7.20
CA ARG A 54 9.28 -19.62 -7.41
C ARG A 54 10.19 -19.17 -6.25
N PRO A 55 11.19 -19.98 -5.87
CA PRO A 55 12.12 -19.56 -4.83
C PRO A 55 12.91 -18.33 -5.29
N LEU A 56 13.32 -17.49 -4.33
CA LEU A 56 14.07 -16.26 -4.63
C LEU A 56 15.39 -16.51 -5.38
N SER A 57 16.00 -17.69 -5.20
CA SER A 57 17.19 -18.10 -5.95
C SER A 57 16.97 -18.24 -7.47
N GLU A 58 15.72 -18.37 -7.90
CA GLU A 58 15.31 -18.43 -9.31
C GLU A 58 14.66 -17.12 -9.77
N ALA A 59 14.70 -16.07 -8.94
CA ALA A 59 14.01 -14.83 -9.23
C ALA A 59 14.70 -14.01 -10.31
N VAL A 60 13.93 -13.71 -11.35
CA VAL A 60 14.13 -12.56 -12.25
C VAL A 60 13.15 -11.47 -11.81
N LEU A 61 13.69 -10.43 -11.17
CA LEU A 61 12.92 -9.32 -10.60
C LEU A 61 12.68 -8.23 -11.65
N TYR A 62 11.50 -7.63 -11.58
CA TYR A 62 11.15 -6.42 -12.31
C TYR A 62 10.62 -5.37 -11.32
N GLU A 63 11.41 -4.33 -11.06
CA GLU A 63 10.99 -3.20 -10.23
C GLU A 63 9.97 -2.33 -10.99
N LEU A 64 8.84 -2.03 -10.36
CA LEU A 64 7.69 -1.39 -10.94
C LEU A 64 7.23 -0.21 -10.08
N HIS A 65 7.32 0.98 -10.66
CA HIS A 65 6.67 2.18 -10.13
C HIS A 65 5.25 2.33 -10.70
N VAL A 66 4.22 2.12 -9.87
CA VAL A 66 2.82 2.09 -10.33
C VAL A 66 2.42 3.38 -11.05
N GLY A 67 2.85 4.53 -10.55
CA GLY A 67 2.47 5.84 -11.08
C GLY A 67 3.08 6.21 -12.43
N THR A 68 4.08 5.47 -12.93
CA THR A 68 4.74 5.78 -14.22
C THR A 68 4.81 4.58 -15.16
N PHE A 69 4.58 3.37 -14.67
CA PHE A 69 4.65 2.15 -15.47
C PHE A 69 3.63 2.13 -16.63
N THR A 70 2.47 2.75 -16.44
CA THR A 70 1.46 2.92 -17.49
C THR A 70 0.97 4.37 -17.54
N PRO A 71 0.40 4.83 -18.67
CA PRO A 71 -0.23 6.15 -18.74
C PRO A 71 -1.35 6.35 -17.72
N GLY A 72 -2.04 5.27 -17.32
CA GLY A 72 -3.09 5.31 -16.30
C GLY A 72 -2.54 5.52 -14.89
N GLY A 73 -1.34 5.02 -14.60
CA GLY A 73 -0.69 5.22 -13.29
C GLY A 73 -1.40 4.52 -12.12
N THR A 74 -2.14 3.44 -12.39
CA THR A 74 -2.97 2.71 -11.40
C THR A 74 -2.67 1.22 -11.37
N TYR A 75 -3.10 0.54 -10.30
CA TYR A 75 -3.02 -0.92 -10.17
C TYR A 75 -3.77 -1.63 -11.31
N ALA A 76 -4.96 -1.16 -11.65
CA ALA A 76 -5.77 -1.72 -12.74
C ALA A 76 -5.04 -1.64 -14.09
N ALA A 77 -4.49 -0.47 -14.43
CA ALA A 77 -3.73 -0.30 -15.66
C ALA A 77 -2.42 -1.12 -15.67
N ALA A 78 -1.73 -1.21 -14.54
CA ALA A 78 -0.54 -2.06 -14.41
C ALA A 78 -0.86 -3.55 -14.57
N ALA A 79 -2.01 -4.00 -14.07
CA ALA A 79 -2.44 -5.40 -14.16
C ALA A 79 -2.59 -5.89 -15.62
N GLU A 80 -2.95 -5.00 -16.54
CA GLU A 80 -3.05 -5.30 -17.98
C GLU A 80 -1.70 -5.67 -18.62
N LYS A 81 -0.57 -5.33 -17.98
CA LYS A 81 0.77 -5.59 -18.52
C LYS A 81 1.44 -6.82 -17.90
N LEU A 82 0.80 -7.47 -16.93
CA LEU A 82 1.39 -8.62 -16.23
C LEU A 82 1.63 -9.81 -17.17
N GLU A 83 0.77 -10.05 -18.16
CA GLU A 83 1.00 -11.10 -19.16
C GLU A 83 2.26 -10.82 -19.99
N THR A 84 2.48 -9.56 -20.35
CA THR A 84 3.70 -9.16 -21.06
C THR A 84 4.95 -9.37 -20.21
N LEU A 85 4.90 -9.07 -18.91
CA LEU A 85 6.02 -9.33 -17.99
C LEU A 85 6.31 -10.84 -17.86
N ARG A 86 5.26 -11.66 -17.73
CA ARG A 86 5.39 -13.12 -17.75
C ARG A 86 6.05 -13.61 -19.05
N ASP A 87 5.58 -13.14 -20.21
CA ASP A 87 6.10 -13.58 -21.51
C ASP A 87 7.54 -13.12 -21.75
N LEU A 88 7.96 -12.01 -21.13
CA LEU A 88 9.34 -11.58 -21.10
C LEU A 88 10.24 -12.51 -20.25
N GLY A 89 9.66 -13.35 -19.39
CA GLY A 89 10.38 -14.24 -18.47
C GLY A 89 10.58 -13.67 -17.07
N ILE A 90 9.92 -12.56 -16.72
CA ILE A 90 9.88 -12.07 -15.34
C ILE A 90 9.17 -13.10 -14.46
N THR A 91 9.63 -13.23 -13.23
CA THR A 91 9.07 -14.17 -12.24
C THR A 91 8.58 -13.47 -10.98
N HIS A 92 9.17 -12.32 -10.65
CA HIS A 92 8.85 -11.52 -9.47
C HIS A 92 8.68 -10.07 -9.89
N VAL A 93 7.55 -9.47 -9.54
CA VAL A 93 7.31 -8.03 -9.67
C VAL A 93 7.59 -7.40 -8.31
N GLU A 94 8.53 -6.46 -8.26
CA GLU A 94 8.82 -5.66 -7.07
C GLU A 94 8.12 -4.32 -7.19
N LEU A 95 7.10 -4.08 -6.36
CA LEU A 95 6.42 -2.80 -6.30
C LEU A 95 7.25 -1.83 -5.46
N MET A 96 7.55 -0.66 -6.01
CA MET A 96 8.05 0.48 -5.25
C MET A 96 7.06 0.86 -4.11
N PRO A 97 7.49 1.62 -3.08
CA PRO A 97 6.68 1.80 -1.88
C PRO A 97 5.29 2.37 -2.15
N LEU A 98 4.28 1.76 -1.52
CA LEU A 98 2.88 2.12 -1.69
C LEU A 98 2.30 2.87 -0.49
N ALA A 99 3.05 3.04 0.61
CA ALA A 99 2.58 3.76 1.79
C ALA A 99 2.10 5.17 1.43
N ALA A 100 0.95 5.61 1.95
CA ALA A 100 0.38 6.88 1.53
C ALA A 100 1.30 8.05 1.94
N PHE A 101 1.45 9.00 1.02
CA PHE A 101 2.29 10.19 1.12
C PHE A 101 1.51 11.42 0.61
N PRO A 102 1.96 12.65 0.90
CA PRO A 102 1.28 13.86 0.44
C PRO A 102 1.32 14.04 -1.08
N GLY A 103 0.20 14.47 -1.65
CA GLY A 103 0.08 14.73 -3.10
C GLY A 103 -0.51 13.56 -3.89
N THR A 104 -0.17 13.50 -5.18
CA THR A 104 -0.66 12.48 -6.13
C THR A 104 0.44 11.81 -6.93
N ARG A 105 1.71 12.26 -6.77
CA ARG A 105 2.88 11.74 -7.46
C ARG A 105 4.08 11.82 -6.52
N GLY A 106 4.88 10.76 -6.53
CA GLY A 106 6.06 10.58 -5.69
C GLY A 106 6.54 9.15 -5.91
N TRP A 107 7.82 8.89 -5.62
CA TRP A 107 8.39 7.54 -5.75
C TRP A 107 7.96 6.59 -4.63
N GLY A 108 7.36 7.11 -3.55
CA GLY A 108 6.84 6.32 -2.43
C GLY A 108 7.63 6.45 -1.13
N TYR A 109 8.87 6.95 -1.17
CA TYR A 109 9.74 7.02 0.01
C TYR A 109 9.30 8.05 1.05
N ASP A 110 8.49 9.04 0.68
CA ASP A 110 7.87 9.99 1.62
C ASP A 110 6.60 9.44 2.30
N GLY A 111 6.45 8.11 2.35
CA GLY A 111 5.33 7.44 3.00
C GLY A 111 5.19 7.82 4.48
N VAL A 112 3.97 8.13 4.91
CA VAL A 112 3.67 8.48 6.31
C VAL A 112 2.59 7.61 6.93
N ASP A 113 1.79 6.93 6.10
CA ASP A 113 0.79 5.98 6.53
C ASP A 113 1.15 4.59 5.99
N LEU A 114 1.86 3.80 6.80
CA LEU A 114 2.46 2.53 6.41
C LEU A 114 1.45 1.41 6.09
N TYR A 115 0.19 1.57 6.50
CA TYR A 115 -0.86 0.56 6.29
C TYR A 115 -1.88 0.95 5.22
N ALA A 116 -1.85 2.20 4.75
CA ALA A 116 -2.71 2.67 3.68
C ALA A 116 -1.96 2.68 2.34
N PRO A 117 -2.38 1.86 1.35
CA PRO A 117 -1.91 2.01 -0.02
C PRO A 117 -2.25 3.40 -0.56
N HIS A 118 -1.37 3.95 -1.38
CA HIS A 118 -1.51 5.32 -1.87
C HIS A 118 -2.76 5.45 -2.75
N PRO A 119 -3.70 6.36 -2.41
CA PRO A 119 -5.03 6.42 -3.03
C PRO A 119 -5.01 6.89 -4.48
N ALA A 120 -3.91 7.49 -4.95
CA ALA A 120 -3.75 7.84 -6.36
C ALA A 120 -3.51 6.60 -7.26
N TYR A 121 -3.06 5.48 -6.70
CA TYR A 121 -2.81 4.26 -7.46
C TYR A 121 -4.06 3.36 -7.54
N GLY A 122 -4.99 3.50 -6.60
CA GLY A 122 -6.25 2.77 -6.54
C GLY A 122 -6.69 2.46 -5.10
N ALA A 123 -7.88 1.88 -4.97
CA ALA A 123 -8.40 1.38 -3.71
C ALA A 123 -7.63 0.12 -3.24
N PRO A 124 -7.69 -0.24 -1.94
CA PRO A 124 -7.05 -1.46 -1.44
C PRO A 124 -7.42 -2.74 -2.21
N ASP A 125 -8.68 -2.88 -2.62
CA ASP A 125 -9.13 -4.05 -3.38
C ASP A 125 -8.60 -4.06 -4.83
N GLU A 126 -8.22 -2.91 -5.40
CA GLU A 126 -7.54 -2.87 -6.70
C GLU A 126 -6.09 -3.35 -6.59
N LEU A 127 -5.40 -3.05 -5.47
CA LEU A 127 -4.10 -3.65 -5.17
C LEU A 127 -4.23 -5.17 -4.98
N LYS A 128 -5.25 -5.64 -4.25
CA LYS A 128 -5.52 -7.09 -4.13
C LYS A 128 -5.79 -7.73 -5.50
N ALA A 129 -6.58 -7.09 -6.35
CA ALA A 129 -6.85 -7.56 -7.70
C ALA A 129 -5.60 -7.65 -8.58
N PHE A 130 -4.68 -6.68 -8.47
CA PHE A 130 -3.38 -6.73 -9.13
C PHE A 130 -2.55 -7.93 -8.66
N ILE A 131 -2.44 -8.14 -7.34
CA ILE A 131 -1.67 -9.24 -6.76
C ILE A 131 -2.29 -10.60 -7.16
N ASP A 132 -3.60 -10.74 -7.01
CA ASP A 132 -4.34 -11.95 -7.39
C ASP A 132 -4.13 -12.29 -8.88
N ARG A 133 -4.18 -11.27 -9.75
CA ARG A 133 -3.88 -11.44 -11.18
C ARG A 133 -2.43 -11.86 -11.44
N ALA A 134 -1.47 -11.28 -10.73
CA ALA A 134 -0.06 -11.65 -10.84
C ALA A 134 0.13 -13.13 -10.45
N HIS A 135 -0.45 -13.54 -9.32
CA HIS A 135 -0.39 -14.93 -8.84
C HIS A 135 -1.05 -15.92 -9.82
N LEU A 136 -2.20 -15.58 -10.40
CA LEU A 136 -2.85 -16.38 -11.45
C LEU A 136 -2.00 -16.52 -12.72
N LEU A 137 -1.04 -15.62 -12.94
CA LEU A 137 -0.06 -15.67 -14.03
C LEU A 137 1.27 -16.32 -13.63
N GLY A 138 1.39 -16.79 -12.39
CA GLY A 138 2.62 -17.38 -11.85
C GLY A 138 3.70 -16.38 -11.49
N LEU A 139 3.36 -15.09 -11.38
CA LEU A 139 4.25 -14.01 -10.97
C LEU A 139 4.12 -13.76 -9.46
N ALA A 140 5.23 -13.82 -8.73
CA ALA A 140 5.26 -13.38 -7.34
C ALA A 140 5.26 -11.85 -7.26
N VAL A 141 4.71 -11.29 -6.18
CA VAL A 141 4.76 -9.85 -5.91
C VAL A 141 5.53 -9.58 -4.62
N ILE A 142 6.53 -8.71 -4.70
CA ILE A 142 7.33 -8.20 -3.59
C ILE A 142 6.97 -6.73 -3.38
N LEU A 143 6.95 -6.27 -2.13
CA LEU A 143 6.69 -4.87 -1.80
C LEU A 143 7.91 -4.26 -1.11
N ASP A 144 8.41 -3.16 -1.66
CA ASP A 144 9.39 -2.30 -0.99
C ASP A 144 8.72 -1.59 0.20
N VAL A 145 9.33 -1.71 1.40
CA VAL A 145 8.81 -1.15 2.64
C VAL A 145 9.84 -0.26 3.32
N VAL A 146 9.41 0.95 3.68
CA VAL A 146 10.26 1.95 4.32
C VAL A 146 10.01 1.94 5.83
N TYR A 147 10.88 1.28 6.58
CA TYR A 147 10.82 1.22 8.05
C TYR A 147 11.93 2.02 8.75
N ASN A 148 12.77 2.71 7.98
CA ASN A 148 13.90 3.47 8.52
C ASN A 148 13.56 4.96 8.78
N HIS A 149 12.54 5.51 8.13
CA HIS A 149 12.04 6.88 8.35
C HIS A 149 10.56 7.01 7.92
N PHE A 150 9.99 8.21 8.12
CA PHE A 150 8.68 8.61 7.62
C PHE A 150 8.84 9.90 6.82
N GLY A 151 7.97 10.12 5.83
CA GLY A 151 7.92 11.38 5.09
C GLY A 151 7.71 12.61 5.98
N PRO A 152 8.07 13.81 5.50
CA PRO A 152 8.11 15.02 6.30
C PRO A 152 6.74 15.61 6.63
N ASP A 153 5.66 15.16 5.96
CA ASP A 153 4.32 15.72 6.12
C ASP A 153 3.24 14.64 6.18
N GLY A 154 2.35 14.74 7.16
CA GLY A 154 1.26 13.80 7.42
C GLY A 154 1.57 12.68 8.43
N ASN A 155 2.76 12.64 9.01
CA ASN A 155 3.08 11.73 10.11
C ASN A 155 2.58 12.30 11.45
N TYR A 156 1.57 11.65 12.04
CA TYR A 156 0.98 12.04 13.33
C TYR A 156 1.42 11.17 14.52
N LEU A 157 2.34 10.21 14.33
CA LEU A 157 2.67 9.21 15.35
C LEU A 157 3.10 9.81 16.70
N ALA A 158 3.84 10.93 16.68
CA ALA A 158 4.29 11.61 17.90
C ALA A 158 3.14 12.09 18.80
N GLN A 159 1.93 12.28 18.25
CA GLN A 159 0.74 12.67 19.02
C GLN A 159 0.10 11.48 19.74
N PHE A 160 0.42 10.24 19.34
CA PHE A 160 -0.09 9.02 19.95
C PHE A 160 0.92 8.36 20.90
N GLY A 161 2.20 8.70 20.79
CA GLY A 161 3.25 8.16 21.66
C GLY A 161 4.65 8.21 21.04
N PRO A 162 5.67 7.74 21.77
CA PRO A 162 7.05 7.72 21.29
C PRO A 162 7.29 6.50 20.39
N TYR A 163 7.19 6.70 19.07
CA TYR A 163 7.49 5.65 18.07
C TYR A 163 8.93 5.69 17.54
N PHE A 164 9.67 6.77 17.81
CA PHE A 164 11.04 6.98 17.34
C PHE A 164 12.03 6.92 18.50
N THR A 165 13.27 6.56 18.19
CA THR A 165 14.39 6.53 19.15
C THR A 165 15.45 7.53 18.75
N ASP A 166 16.11 8.17 19.72
CA ASP A 166 17.25 9.06 19.46
C ASP A 166 18.59 8.31 19.20
N ARG A 167 18.55 6.97 19.15
CA ARG A 167 19.72 6.10 19.06
C ARG A 167 20.47 6.23 17.73
N PHE A 168 19.75 6.49 16.64
CA PHE A 168 20.31 6.64 15.31
C PHE A 168 19.81 7.96 14.71
N LYS A 169 20.74 8.75 14.17
CA LYS A 169 20.46 10.02 13.49
C LYS A 169 20.98 9.90 12.06
N THR A 170 20.12 10.20 11.09
CA THR A 170 20.44 10.29 9.66
C THR A 170 20.76 11.73 9.29
#